data_AF-A0A284RMN0-F1
#
_entry.id   AF-A0A284RMN0-F1
#
_cell.length_a   1.000
_cell.length_b   1.000
_cell.length_c   1.000
_cell.angle_alpha   90.00
_cell.angle_beta   90.00
_cell.angle_gamma   90.00
#
_symmetry.space_group_name_H-M   'P 1'
#
loop_
_entity.id
_entity.type
_entity.pdbx_description
1 polymer ?
#
loop_
_entity_poly.entity_id
_entity_poly.type
_entity_poly.pdbx_seq_one_letter_code
_entity_poly.pdbx_strand_id
1 'polypeptide(L)'
;MLRIMRIFTGTDLHKLVSRVMVKADLHFTDANESEELLSALLRYSVPRAPSTISELRLACLVTSNQNLFRQLRRELKPLSGTDEMLLGTAGSDDVVCVVDTNAAEIKISQFQKRMRVGKEVEVEFIAQARMWRLSFFVSSQDRHRSPRRGSWCVGLSLMESSPPTWVDSRLIIQDQPVQDVKDEEQSKQKPTISLKIKSPGELVPMNAFAHVNQTKQIVVSLEESIMGQTLQFGGTSYIASDEVLRARLETRLCKPGPECVIM
;
A
#
# COMPACT_ATOMS: atom_id res chain seq x y z
N MET A 1 -38.81 14.65 8.65
CA MET A 1 -37.51 14.58 7.96
C MET A 1 -36.92 13.17 8.13
N LEU A 2 -37.64 12.13 7.66
CA LEU A 2 -37.28 10.71 7.80
C LEU A 2 -38.16 9.91 6.82
N ARG A 3 -37.75 9.80 5.55
CA ARG A 3 -38.39 8.91 4.57
C ARG A 3 -37.55 8.70 3.30
N ILE A 4 -36.26 8.35 3.44
CA ILE A 4 -35.50 7.72 2.35
C ILE A 4 -34.65 6.60 2.95
N MET A 5 -35.31 5.51 3.37
CA MET A 5 -34.67 4.20 3.49
C MET A 5 -35.42 3.25 2.55
N ARG A 6 -35.24 3.46 1.24
CA ARG A 6 -35.39 2.36 0.31
C ARG A 6 -34.07 1.61 0.31
N ILE A 7 -34.14 0.32 0.57
CA ILE A 7 -33.03 -0.62 0.47
C ILE A 7 -32.53 -0.53 -0.98
N PHE A 8 -31.42 0.18 -1.19
CA PHE A 8 -30.75 0.19 -2.48
C PHE A 8 -30.22 -1.23 -2.71
N THR A 9 -30.76 -1.90 -3.73
CA THR A 9 -30.19 -3.16 -4.21
C THR A 9 -28.78 -2.88 -4.74
N GLY A 10 -27.85 -3.84 -4.67
CA GLY A 10 -26.43 -3.62 -5.00
C GLY A 10 -26.18 -2.95 -6.36
N THR A 11 -27.03 -3.21 -7.35
CA THR A 11 -26.96 -2.61 -8.69
C THR A 11 -27.33 -1.12 -8.73
N ASP A 12 -28.20 -0.65 -7.84
CA ASP A 12 -28.58 0.77 -7.77
C ASP A 12 -27.53 1.59 -7.01
N LEU A 13 -26.87 1.00 -6.00
CA LEU A 13 -25.77 1.63 -5.29
C LEU A 13 -24.58 1.88 -6.24
N HIS A 14 -24.25 0.93 -7.11
CA HIS A 14 -23.21 1.11 -8.13
C HIS A 14 -23.50 2.29 -9.07
N LYS A 15 -24.72 2.38 -9.60
CA LYS A 15 -25.13 3.50 -10.47
C LYS A 15 -25.15 4.82 -9.73
N LEU A 16 -25.59 4.82 -8.46
CA LEU A 16 -25.62 6.00 -7.62
C LEU A 16 -24.21 6.47 -7.28
N VAL A 17 -23.32 5.58 -6.83
CA VAL A 17 -21.93 5.90 -6.50
C VAL A 17 -21.17 6.31 -7.74
N SER A 18 -21.30 5.60 -8.86
CA SER A 18 -20.66 6.00 -10.12
C SER A 18 -21.16 7.36 -10.60
N ARG A 19 -22.46 7.65 -10.49
CA ARG A 19 -23.01 8.97 -10.81
C ARG A 19 -22.57 10.04 -9.84
N VAL A 20 -22.49 9.74 -8.54
CA VAL A 20 -21.98 10.68 -7.53
C VAL A 20 -20.50 10.93 -7.76
N MET A 21 -19.70 9.92 -8.09
CA MET A 21 -18.27 10.06 -8.40
C MET A 21 -18.03 10.89 -9.66
N VAL A 22 -18.75 10.60 -10.75
CA VAL A 22 -18.66 11.38 -12.00
C VAL A 22 -19.19 12.81 -11.81
N LYS A 23 -20.19 13.02 -10.93
CA LYS A 23 -20.80 14.33 -10.69
C LYS A 23 -20.05 15.16 -9.64
N ALA A 24 -19.35 14.52 -8.70
CA ALA A 24 -18.45 15.17 -7.75
C ALA A 24 -17.28 15.83 -8.46
N ASP A 25 -16.77 15.22 -9.54
CA ASP A 25 -15.78 15.82 -10.44
C ASP A 25 -16.31 17.04 -11.21
N LEU A 26 -17.63 17.22 -11.31
CA LEU A 26 -18.24 18.26 -12.16
C LEU A 26 -18.91 19.42 -11.41
N HIS A 27 -19.30 19.29 -10.13
CA HIS A 27 -20.15 20.33 -9.51
C HIS A 27 -20.11 20.50 -7.97
N PHE A 28 -19.25 19.81 -7.21
CA PHE A 28 -19.10 20.13 -5.79
C PHE A 28 -18.05 21.23 -5.60
N THR A 29 -18.50 22.40 -5.14
CA THR A 29 -17.63 23.56 -4.85
C THR A 29 -16.80 23.39 -3.58
N ASP A 30 -17.09 22.38 -2.77
CA ASP A 30 -16.31 22.02 -1.59
C ASP A 30 -16.03 20.51 -1.60
N ALA A 31 -14.75 20.14 -1.75
CA ALA A 31 -14.31 18.75 -1.77
C ALA A 31 -14.58 18.05 -0.43
N ASN A 32 -14.62 18.80 0.67
CA ASN A 32 -14.77 18.26 2.02
C ASN A 32 -16.20 17.74 2.27
N GLU A 33 -17.23 18.45 1.79
CA GLU A 33 -18.63 18.02 1.92
C GLU A 33 -18.92 16.73 1.14
N SER A 34 -18.29 16.55 -0.01
CA SER A 34 -18.42 15.33 -0.82
C SER A 34 -17.79 14.12 -0.13
N GLU A 35 -16.65 14.29 0.52
CA GLU A 35 -15.98 13.20 1.28
C GLU A 35 -16.79 12.80 2.52
N GLU A 36 -17.39 13.76 3.24
CA GLU A 36 -18.25 13.50 4.40
C GLU A 36 -19.54 12.78 4.00
N LEU A 37 -20.21 13.24 2.93
CA LEU A 37 -21.42 12.60 2.41
C LEU A 37 -21.11 11.16 1.98
N LEU A 38 -20.00 10.96 1.29
CA LEU A 38 -19.58 9.63 0.87
C LEU A 38 -19.25 8.75 2.09
N SER A 39 -18.55 9.27 3.10
CA SER A 39 -18.32 8.57 4.37
C SER A 39 -19.62 8.11 5.01
N ALA A 40 -20.62 9.00 5.07
CA ALA A 40 -21.92 8.69 5.63
C ALA A 40 -22.63 7.60 4.82
N LEU A 41 -22.69 7.73 3.49
CA LEU A 41 -23.29 6.72 2.60
C LEU A 41 -22.60 5.36 2.73
N LEU A 42 -21.27 5.36 2.81
CA LEU A 42 -20.47 4.18 3.09
C LEU A 42 -20.89 3.58 4.45
N ARG A 43 -20.92 4.35 5.52
CA ARG A 43 -21.27 3.85 6.85
C ARG A 43 -22.70 3.27 6.94
N TYR A 44 -23.65 3.83 6.20
CA TYR A 44 -25.05 3.38 6.21
C TYR A 44 -25.36 2.25 5.21
N SER A 45 -24.40 1.85 4.35
CA SER A 45 -24.60 0.77 3.36
C SER A 45 -24.26 -0.63 3.88
N VAL A 46 -24.24 -0.83 5.21
CA VAL A 46 -23.96 -2.14 5.84
C VAL A 46 -25.23 -3.00 5.90
N PRO A 47 -25.16 -4.32 5.61
CA PRO A 47 -23.99 -5.09 5.23
C PRO A 47 -23.65 -4.96 3.73
N ARG A 48 -22.35 -4.80 3.43
CA ARG A 48 -21.87 -4.75 2.05
C ARG A 48 -21.50 -6.14 1.55
N ALA A 49 -22.05 -6.51 0.40
CA ALA A 49 -21.60 -7.69 -0.31
C ALA A 49 -20.15 -7.51 -0.78
N PRO A 50 -19.31 -8.57 -0.79
CA PRO A 50 -17.96 -8.49 -1.34
C PRO A 50 -17.92 -7.97 -2.78
N SER A 51 -18.94 -8.29 -3.59
CA SER A 51 -19.08 -7.75 -4.96
C SER A 51 -19.18 -6.22 -4.99
N THR A 52 -19.94 -5.62 -4.07
CA THR A 52 -20.06 -4.16 -3.94
C THR A 52 -18.71 -3.53 -3.58
N ILE A 53 -17.92 -4.20 -2.73
CA ILE A 53 -16.56 -3.73 -2.40
C ILE A 53 -15.66 -3.74 -3.64
N SER A 54 -15.68 -4.85 -4.40
CA SER A 54 -14.92 -4.97 -5.65
C SER A 54 -15.33 -3.90 -6.67
N GLU A 55 -16.63 -3.60 -6.78
CA GLU A 55 -17.16 -2.52 -7.63
C GLU A 55 -16.70 -1.14 -7.19
N LEU A 56 -16.74 -0.83 -5.88
CA LEU A 56 -16.26 0.45 -5.35
C LEU A 56 -14.75 0.62 -5.61
N ARG A 57 -13.97 -0.45 -5.43
CA ARG A 57 -12.54 -0.47 -5.75
C ARG A 57 -12.28 -0.28 -7.24
N LEU A 58 -13.06 -0.92 -8.10
CA LEU A 58 -13.00 -0.71 -9.55
C LEU A 58 -13.31 0.74 -9.91
N ALA A 59 -14.33 1.35 -9.30
CA ALA A 59 -14.64 2.76 -9.51
C ALA A 59 -13.48 3.67 -9.10
N CYS A 60 -12.85 3.41 -7.94
CA CYS A 60 -11.65 4.14 -7.51
C CYS A 60 -10.49 3.98 -8.49
N LEU A 61 -10.30 2.77 -9.04
CA LEU A 61 -9.27 2.48 -10.03
C LEU A 61 -9.49 3.26 -11.33
N VAL A 62 -10.73 3.30 -11.82
CA VAL A 62 -11.10 4.02 -13.04
C VAL A 62 -10.90 5.52 -12.88
N THR A 63 -11.23 6.09 -11.72
CA THR A 63 -11.04 7.52 -11.44
C THR A 63 -9.65 7.87 -10.92
N SER A 64 -8.81 6.87 -10.62
CA SER A 64 -7.51 7.04 -9.95
C SER A 64 -7.60 7.88 -8.65
N ASN A 65 -8.74 7.82 -7.95
CA ASN A 65 -8.97 8.63 -6.75
C ASN A 65 -8.39 7.93 -5.50
N GLN A 66 -7.16 8.30 -5.16
CA GLN A 66 -6.43 7.75 -4.02
C GLN A 66 -7.04 8.13 -2.66
N ASN A 67 -7.66 9.31 -2.52
CA ASN A 67 -8.30 9.73 -1.26
C ASN A 67 -9.50 8.86 -0.95
N LEU A 68 -10.38 8.70 -1.95
CA LEU A 68 -11.54 7.84 -1.87
C LEU A 68 -11.13 6.39 -1.57
N PHE A 69 -10.09 5.89 -2.25
CA PHE A 69 -9.58 4.54 -2.00
C PHE A 69 -9.08 4.36 -0.56
N ARG A 70 -8.36 5.35 -0.02
CA ARG A 70 -7.91 5.35 1.39
C ARG A 70 -9.09 5.37 2.37
N GLN A 71 -10.08 6.23 2.12
CA GLN A 71 -11.28 6.32 2.97
C GLN A 71 -12.07 5.01 2.93
N LEU A 72 -12.30 4.47 1.73
CA LEU A 72 -12.96 3.18 1.53
C LEU A 72 -12.23 2.06 2.29
N ARG A 73 -10.89 2.05 2.26
CA ARG A 73 -10.08 1.08 2.99
C ARG A 73 -10.28 1.18 4.50
N ARG A 74 -10.28 2.38 5.08
CA ARG A 74 -10.50 2.61 6.52
C ARG A 74 -11.85 2.05 6.97
N GLU A 75 -12.89 2.23 6.17
CA GLU A 75 -14.24 1.72 6.46
C GLU A 75 -14.38 0.20 6.26
N LEU A 76 -13.66 -0.38 5.29
CA LEU A 76 -13.83 -1.79 4.91
C LEU A 76 -12.86 -2.76 5.60
N LYS A 77 -11.67 -2.30 5.96
CA LYS A 77 -10.67 -3.10 6.66
C LYS A 77 -10.24 -2.30 7.89
N PRO A 78 -11.04 -2.35 8.98
CA PRO A 78 -10.61 -1.83 10.26
C PRO A 78 -9.26 -2.42 10.63
N LEU A 79 -8.49 -1.68 11.44
CA LEU A 79 -7.21 -2.15 11.93
C LEU A 79 -7.37 -3.51 12.62
N SER A 80 -6.35 -4.37 12.50
CA SER A 80 -6.29 -5.56 13.32
C SER A 80 -6.34 -5.14 14.79
N GLY A 81 -7.02 -5.89 15.66
CA GLY A 81 -7.09 -5.55 17.09
C GLY A 81 -5.70 -5.40 17.73
N THR A 82 -4.68 -6.09 17.19
CA THR A 82 -3.28 -5.90 17.57
C THR A 82 -2.75 -4.52 17.15
N ASP A 83 -3.01 -4.09 15.92
CA ASP A 83 -2.62 -2.77 15.43
C ASP A 83 -3.37 -1.66 16.17
N GLU A 84 -4.66 -1.84 16.46
CA GLU A 84 -5.46 -0.92 17.27
C GLU A 84 -4.90 -0.77 18.69
N MET A 85 -4.47 -1.87 19.30
CA MET A 85 -3.82 -1.84 20.62
C MET A 85 -2.46 -1.12 20.59
N LEU A 86 -1.69 -1.24 19.51
CA LEU A 86 -0.38 -0.59 19.37
C LEU A 86 -0.49 0.90 19.03
N LEU A 87 -1.37 1.22 18.08
CA LEU A 87 -1.57 2.58 17.56
C LEU A 87 -2.51 3.41 18.44
N GLY A 88 -3.29 2.76 19.30
CA GLY A 88 -4.34 3.38 20.10
C GLY A 88 -5.54 3.84 19.27
N THR A 89 -6.34 4.72 19.85
CA THR A 89 -7.56 5.26 19.20
C THR A 89 -7.26 6.20 18.02
N ALA A 90 -6.01 6.61 17.83
CA ALA A 90 -5.59 7.46 16.72
C ALA A 90 -5.56 6.74 15.36
N GLY A 91 -5.58 5.39 15.37
CA GLY A 91 -5.50 4.57 14.16
C GLY A 91 -4.14 4.64 13.45
N SER A 92 -4.00 3.93 12.32
CA SER A 92 -2.78 4.00 11.50
C SER A 92 -2.83 5.25 10.62
N ASP A 93 -1.94 6.20 10.85
CA ASP A 93 -1.70 7.30 9.91
C ASP A 93 -0.73 6.88 8.79
N ASP A 94 -0.91 5.66 8.27
CA ASP A 94 -0.12 5.18 7.14
C ASP A 94 -0.54 5.97 5.90
N VAL A 95 0.40 6.74 5.35
CA VAL A 95 0.16 7.62 4.20
C VAL A 95 0.91 7.09 3.00
N VAL A 96 0.21 6.97 1.88
CA VAL A 96 0.82 6.76 0.56
C VAL A 96 0.48 7.95 -0.33
N CYS A 97 1.52 8.64 -0.79
CA CYS A 97 1.45 9.75 -1.73
C CYS A 97 2.06 9.30 -3.07
N VAL A 98 1.27 9.26 -4.12
CA VAL A 98 1.78 8.99 -5.47
C VAL A 98 2.37 10.30 -6.01
N VAL A 99 3.71 10.36 -6.09
CA VAL A 99 4.44 11.60 -6.43
C VAL A 99 4.55 11.78 -7.94
N ASP A 100 4.73 10.67 -8.66
CA ASP A 100 4.86 10.64 -10.10
C ASP A 100 4.17 9.37 -10.64
N THR A 101 4.03 9.25 -11.96
CA THR A 101 3.45 8.06 -12.58
C THR A 101 4.16 6.79 -12.15
N ASN A 102 5.46 6.88 -11.80
CA ASN A 102 6.29 5.71 -11.51
C ASN A 102 6.80 5.67 -10.07
N ALA A 103 6.35 6.56 -9.18
CA ALA A 103 6.87 6.65 -7.82
C ALA A 103 5.77 6.90 -6.78
N ALA A 104 5.83 6.15 -5.69
CA ALA A 104 4.98 6.33 -4.51
C ALA A 104 5.85 6.53 -3.27
N GLU A 105 5.58 7.60 -2.54
CA GLU A 105 6.11 7.85 -1.19
C GLU A 105 5.20 7.23 -0.15
N ILE A 106 5.80 6.53 0.80
CA ILE A 106 5.11 5.70 1.77
C ILE A 106 5.62 6.08 3.15
N LYS A 107 4.69 6.38 4.06
CA LYS A 107 4.94 6.65 5.48
C LYS A 107 4.16 5.63 6.29
N ILE A 108 4.85 4.88 7.13
CA ILE A 108 4.24 3.84 7.97
C ILE A 108 4.53 4.16 9.43
N SER A 109 3.47 4.40 10.19
CA SER A 109 3.58 4.78 11.59
C SER A 109 3.82 3.57 12.49
N GLN A 110 4.66 3.75 13.51
CA GLN A 110 5.04 2.72 14.47
C GLN A 110 5.55 1.43 13.81
N PHE A 111 6.26 1.56 12.69
CA PHE A 111 6.63 0.44 11.82
C PHE A 111 7.28 -0.73 12.59
N GLN A 112 8.26 -0.43 13.44
CA GLN A 112 8.96 -1.45 14.23
C GLN A 112 8.06 -2.18 15.22
N LYS A 113 7.19 -1.46 15.93
CA LYS A 113 6.26 -2.07 16.90
C LYS A 113 5.32 -3.02 16.18
N ARG A 114 4.75 -2.58 15.05
CA ARG A 114 3.84 -3.40 14.25
C ARG A 114 4.53 -4.61 13.63
N MET A 115 5.75 -4.45 13.13
CA MET A 115 6.54 -5.59 12.63
C MET A 115 6.94 -6.59 13.73
N ARG A 116 7.23 -6.14 14.95
CA ARG A 116 7.58 -7.04 16.07
C ARG A 116 6.38 -7.77 16.66
N VAL A 117 5.24 -7.08 16.78
CA VAL A 117 4.05 -7.60 17.48
C VAL A 117 3.02 -8.14 16.49
N GLY A 118 2.58 -7.31 15.54
CA GLY A 118 1.61 -7.69 14.50
C GLY A 118 2.20 -8.59 13.41
N LYS A 119 3.52 -8.53 13.19
CA LYS A 119 4.28 -9.31 12.19
C LYS A 119 3.94 -9.01 10.73
N GLU A 120 3.05 -8.06 10.48
CA GLU A 120 2.64 -7.64 9.16
C GLU A 120 2.17 -6.18 9.19
N VAL A 121 2.58 -5.42 8.17
CA VAL A 121 2.11 -4.08 7.89
C VAL A 121 1.84 -3.98 6.40
N GLU A 122 0.66 -3.51 6.03
CA GLU A 122 0.27 -3.41 4.62
C GLU A 122 -0.12 -1.99 4.27
N VAL A 123 0.26 -1.54 3.08
CA VAL A 123 -0.26 -0.33 2.45
C VAL A 123 -0.84 -0.67 1.08
N GLU A 124 -1.96 -0.04 0.75
CA GLU A 124 -2.64 -0.21 -0.53
C GLU A 124 -2.74 1.15 -1.22
N PHE A 125 -2.51 1.20 -2.53
CA PHE A 125 -2.53 2.44 -3.31
C PHE A 125 -2.82 2.20 -4.79
N ILE A 126 -3.30 3.24 -5.48
CA ILE A 126 -3.55 3.23 -6.92
C ILE A 126 -2.43 4.00 -7.62
N ALA A 127 -1.71 3.34 -8.53
CA ALA A 127 -0.71 3.97 -9.39
C ALA A 127 -0.63 3.23 -10.73
N GLN A 128 -0.36 3.94 -11.82
CA GLN A 128 -0.25 3.37 -13.18
C GLN A 128 -1.48 2.53 -13.59
N ALA A 129 -2.67 3.04 -13.29
CA ALA A 129 -3.95 2.37 -13.52
C ALA A 129 -4.03 0.96 -12.91
N ARG A 130 -3.37 0.74 -11.77
CA ARG A 130 -3.36 -0.52 -11.01
C ARG A 130 -3.50 -0.24 -9.52
N MET A 131 -4.21 -1.12 -8.82
CA MET A 131 -4.22 -1.18 -7.37
C MET A 131 -3.09 -2.09 -6.89
N TRP A 132 -2.21 -1.52 -6.10
CA TRP A 132 -1.05 -2.17 -5.52
C TRP A 132 -1.28 -2.46 -4.05
N ARG A 133 -0.75 -3.58 -3.60
CA ARG A 133 -0.53 -3.86 -2.19
C ARG A 133 0.96 -4.05 -1.97
N LEU A 134 1.53 -3.21 -1.11
CA LEU A 134 2.87 -3.39 -0.56
C LEU A 134 2.73 -3.87 0.88
N SER A 135 3.33 -5.00 1.21
CA SER A 135 3.34 -5.54 2.57
C SER A 135 4.76 -5.67 3.09
N PHE A 136 4.95 -5.34 4.36
CA PHE A 136 6.10 -5.70 5.16
C PHE A 136 5.65 -6.79 6.10
N PHE A 137 6.34 -7.92 6.15
CA PHE A 137 5.90 -9.03 7.02
C PHE A 137 7.06 -9.89 7.47
N VAL A 138 6.84 -10.64 8.55
CA VAL A 138 7.81 -11.62 9.06
C VAL A 138 7.52 -12.97 8.42
N SER A 139 8.49 -13.54 7.70
CA SER A 139 8.34 -14.83 7.02
C SER A 139 7.99 -15.92 8.04
N SER A 140 6.87 -16.62 7.81
CA SER A 140 6.39 -17.70 8.68
C SER A 140 6.78 -19.09 8.18
N GLN A 141 7.26 -19.23 6.94
CA GLN A 141 7.47 -20.50 6.28
C GLN A 141 8.93 -20.71 5.87
N ASP A 142 9.46 -21.90 6.16
CA ASP A 142 10.70 -22.41 5.54
C ASP A 142 10.30 -23.27 4.33
N ARG A 143 10.14 -22.65 3.17
CA ARG A 143 10.14 -23.36 1.89
C ARG A 143 11.50 -23.18 1.25
N HIS A 144 11.93 -24.15 0.43
CA HIS A 144 13.25 -24.15 -0.25
C HIS A 144 13.54 -22.94 -1.16
N ARG A 145 12.60 -22.00 -1.33
CA ARG A 145 12.78 -20.74 -2.07
C ARG A 145 12.12 -19.54 -1.39
N SER A 146 11.69 -19.67 -0.14
CA SER A 146 11.17 -18.53 0.62
C SER A 146 12.27 -17.94 1.51
N PRO A 147 12.17 -16.65 1.86
CA PRO A 147 13.02 -16.07 2.90
C PRO A 147 12.96 -16.91 4.17
N ARG A 148 14.11 -17.00 4.86
CA ARG A 148 14.27 -17.74 6.11
C ARG A 148 13.15 -17.38 7.09
N ARG A 149 12.64 -18.38 7.83
CA ARG A 149 11.65 -18.13 8.88
C ARG A 149 12.16 -17.09 9.87
N GLY A 150 11.32 -16.10 10.17
CA GLY A 150 11.64 -14.98 11.06
C GLY A 150 12.27 -13.77 10.36
N SER A 151 12.73 -13.91 9.11
CA SER A 151 13.25 -12.79 8.34
C SER A 151 12.14 -11.79 7.98
N TRP A 152 12.45 -10.51 8.07
CA TRP A 152 11.55 -9.46 7.62
C TRP A 152 11.61 -9.37 6.10
N CYS A 153 10.44 -9.34 5.47
CA CYS A 153 10.27 -9.41 4.03
C CYS A 153 9.42 -8.25 3.54
N VAL A 154 9.59 -7.93 2.25
CA VAL A 154 8.73 -7.02 1.52
C VAL A 154 8.01 -7.81 0.44
N GLY A 155 6.69 -7.70 0.42
CA GLY A 155 5.80 -8.27 -0.58
C GLY A 155 5.20 -7.19 -1.47
N LEU A 156 5.17 -7.42 -2.78
CA LEU A 156 4.43 -6.58 -3.74
C LEU A 156 3.46 -7.44 -4.54
N SER A 157 2.18 -7.06 -4.55
CA SER A 157 1.14 -7.76 -5.31
C SER A 157 0.14 -6.78 -5.96
N LEU A 158 -0.57 -7.29 -6.97
CA LEU A 158 -1.72 -6.60 -7.55
C LEU A 158 -2.98 -6.99 -6.80
N MET A 159 -3.85 -6.01 -6.58
CA MET A 159 -5.19 -6.25 -6.06
C MET A 159 -6.16 -6.60 -7.20
N GLU A 160 -7.38 -6.97 -6.83
CA GLU A 160 -8.47 -7.28 -7.76
C GLU A 160 -8.68 -6.17 -8.80
N SER A 161 -9.24 -6.52 -9.96
CA SER A 161 -9.53 -5.58 -11.07
C SER A 161 -8.33 -4.90 -11.72
N SER A 162 -7.10 -5.14 -11.23
CA SER A 162 -5.89 -4.64 -11.86
C SER A 162 -5.47 -5.52 -13.03
N PRO A 163 -5.11 -4.95 -14.19
CA PRO A 163 -4.62 -5.74 -15.32
C PRO A 163 -3.27 -6.39 -14.98
N PRO A 164 -3.04 -7.65 -15.41
CA PRO A 164 -1.74 -8.32 -15.33
C PRO A 164 -0.60 -7.42 -15.83
N THR A 165 0.56 -7.50 -15.19
CA THR A 165 1.72 -6.71 -15.60
C THR A 165 3.03 -7.31 -15.16
N TRP A 166 4.07 -7.06 -15.95
CA TRP A 166 5.44 -7.33 -15.53
C TRP A 166 5.94 -6.13 -14.73
N VAL A 167 6.78 -6.40 -13.72
CA VAL A 167 7.17 -5.41 -12.73
C VAL A 167 8.68 -5.44 -12.53
N ASP A 168 9.31 -4.28 -12.72
CA ASP A 168 10.67 -4.00 -12.23
C ASP A 168 10.58 -2.78 -11.31
N SER A 169 10.63 -3.05 -10.01
CA SER A 169 10.48 -2.06 -8.96
C SER A 169 11.70 -1.99 -8.07
N ARG A 170 11.87 -0.85 -7.42
CA ARG A 170 12.89 -0.61 -6.39
C ARG A 170 12.24 0.03 -5.18
N LEU A 171 12.39 -0.58 -4.01
CA LEU A 171 12.03 0.04 -2.74
C LEU A 171 13.28 0.72 -2.15
N ILE A 172 13.15 2.01 -1.86
CA ILE A 172 14.22 2.86 -1.35
C ILE A 172 13.82 3.34 0.04
N ILE A 173 14.65 3.08 1.04
CA ILE A 173 14.47 3.60 2.41
C ILE A 173 15.68 4.47 2.71
N GLN A 174 15.43 5.77 2.81
CA GLN A 174 16.45 6.78 3.03
C GLN A 174 16.73 6.96 4.52
N ASP A 175 17.99 7.26 4.83
CA ASP A 175 18.38 7.67 6.17
C ASP A 175 17.63 8.96 6.56
N GLN A 176 17.14 9.02 7.79
CA GLN A 176 16.46 10.20 8.30
C GLN A 176 17.50 11.10 8.98
N PRO A 177 17.63 12.38 8.57
CA PRO A 177 18.52 13.30 9.25
C PRO A 177 18.03 13.48 10.69
N VAL A 178 18.90 13.20 11.66
CA VAL A 178 18.63 13.51 13.06
C VAL A 178 18.58 15.02 13.19
N GLN A 179 17.41 15.59 13.45
CA GLN A 179 17.21 17.05 13.42
C GLN A 179 17.89 17.83 14.55
N ASP A 180 18.64 17.18 15.44
CA ASP A 180 18.95 17.76 16.76
C ASP A 180 20.36 18.27 17.03
N VAL A 181 21.30 18.31 16.07
CA VAL A 181 22.61 18.92 16.36
C VAL A 181 23.14 19.76 15.20
N LYS A 182 23.26 21.07 15.43
CA LYS A 182 23.97 22.05 14.59
C LYS A 182 25.49 21.88 14.70
N ASP A 183 26.00 20.67 14.53
CA ASP A 183 27.43 20.46 14.37
C ASP A 183 27.70 20.20 12.89
N GLU A 184 28.23 21.24 12.22
CA GLU A 184 28.61 21.28 10.80
C GLU A 184 29.82 20.39 10.46
N GLU A 185 29.97 19.25 11.11
CA GLU A 185 30.95 18.26 10.67
C GLU A 185 30.32 17.32 9.66
N GLN A 186 30.98 17.21 8.50
CA GLN A 186 30.62 16.46 7.30
C GLN A 186 30.39 14.97 7.61
N SER A 187 29.26 14.65 8.25
CA SER A 187 28.86 13.28 8.50
C SER A 187 28.55 12.65 7.14
N LYS A 188 29.40 11.69 6.75
CA LYS A 188 29.22 10.91 5.54
C LYS A 188 27.80 10.34 5.55
N GLN A 189 26.99 10.73 4.56
CA GLN A 189 25.61 10.27 4.44
C GLN A 189 25.58 8.73 4.50
N LYS A 190 24.79 8.19 5.43
CA LYS A 190 24.67 6.74 5.55
C LYS A 190 24.12 6.15 4.25
N PRO A 191 24.56 4.93 3.88
CA PRO A 191 24.10 4.27 2.67
C PRO A 191 22.58 4.09 2.68
N THR A 192 21.92 4.37 1.57
CA THR A 192 20.47 4.16 1.42
C THR A 192 20.16 2.66 1.31
N ILE A 193 19.11 2.19 1.97
CA ILE A 193 18.61 0.81 1.76
C ILE A 193 17.87 0.80 0.43
N SER A 194 18.33 -0.02 -0.52
CA SER A 194 17.70 -0.21 -1.83
C SER A 194 17.44 -1.68 -2.08
N LEU A 195 16.17 -2.06 -2.20
CA LEU A 195 15.74 -3.42 -2.51
C LEU A 195 15.18 -3.49 -3.94
N LYS A 196 15.66 -4.44 -4.73
CA LYS A 196 15.12 -4.69 -6.07
C LYS A 196 13.96 -5.69 -5.96
N ILE A 197 12.80 -5.32 -6.49
CA ILE A 197 11.58 -6.12 -6.51
C ILE A 197 11.23 -6.38 -7.98
N LYS A 198 11.72 -7.49 -8.53
CA LYS A 198 11.53 -7.86 -9.94
C LYS A 198 10.63 -9.10 -10.04
N SER A 199 9.60 -9.05 -10.88
CA SER A 199 8.72 -10.20 -11.10
C SER A 199 9.41 -11.24 -12.00
N PRO A 200 9.41 -12.54 -11.61
CA PRO A 200 9.96 -13.60 -12.46
C PRO A 200 9.04 -13.92 -13.65
N GLY A 201 7.75 -13.58 -13.55
CA GLY A 201 6.77 -13.67 -14.61
C GLY A 201 5.79 -12.51 -14.55
N GLU A 202 4.69 -12.61 -15.28
CA GLU A 202 3.62 -11.63 -15.20
C GLU A 202 2.94 -11.68 -13.83
N LEU A 203 2.90 -10.54 -13.14
CA LEU A 203 2.20 -10.38 -11.88
C LEU A 203 0.70 -10.30 -12.17
N VAL A 204 -0.09 -11.13 -11.49
CA VAL A 204 -1.55 -11.18 -11.61
C VAL A 204 -2.23 -10.91 -10.26
N PRO A 205 -3.48 -10.42 -10.26
CA PRO A 205 -4.25 -10.26 -9.03
C PRO A 205 -4.36 -11.57 -8.23
N MET A 206 -4.33 -11.49 -6.91
CA MET A 206 -4.35 -12.69 -6.04
C MET A 206 -5.59 -13.59 -6.27
N ASN A 207 -6.73 -13.00 -6.65
CA ASN A 207 -7.99 -13.70 -6.93
C ASN A 207 -8.09 -14.27 -8.35
N ALA A 208 -7.15 -13.95 -9.24
CA ALA A 208 -7.13 -14.55 -10.58
C ALA A 208 -6.72 -16.03 -10.53
N PHE A 209 -7.29 -16.82 -11.43
CA PHE A 209 -6.80 -18.17 -11.72
C PHE A 209 -5.40 -18.05 -12.29
N ALA A 210 -4.40 -18.51 -11.54
CA ALA A 210 -3.01 -18.42 -11.98
C ALA A 210 -2.70 -19.55 -12.96
N HIS A 211 -2.20 -19.18 -14.13
CA HIS A 211 -1.54 -20.11 -15.03
C HIS A 211 -0.13 -20.45 -14.52
N VAL A 212 0.47 -21.51 -15.06
CA VAL A 212 1.76 -22.09 -14.63
C VAL A 212 2.91 -21.07 -14.58
N ASN A 213 2.84 -19.97 -15.32
CA ASN A 213 3.87 -18.94 -15.43
C ASN A 213 3.50 -17.59 -14.78
N GLN A 214 2.41 -17.54 -14.01
CA GLN A 214 1.94 -16.30 -13.39
C GLN A 214 2.38 -16.20 -11.93
N THR A 215 2.76 -14.98 -11.54
CA THR A 215 3.18 -14.67 -10.18
C THR A 215 2.04 -13.93 -9.48
N LYS A 216 1.66 -14.34 -8.27
CA LYS A 216 0.63 -13.61 -7.49
C LYS A 216 1.21 -12.52 -6.59
N GLN A 217 2.47 -12.71 -6.18
CA GLN A 217 3.16 -11.82 -5.27
C GLN A 217 4.68 -11.98 -5.48
N ILE A 218 5.39 -10.88 -5.47
CA ILE A 218 6.85 -10.84 -5.42
C ILE A 218 7.23 -10.69 -3.94
N VAL A 219 8.16 -11.51 -3.46
CA VAL A 219 8.64 -11.45 -2.07
C VAL A 219 10.15 -11.34 -2.09
N VAL A 220 10.67 -10.35 -1.37
CA VAL A 220 12.10 -10.05 -1.24
C VAL A 220 12.46 -9.95 0.23
N SER A 221 13.58 -10.56 0.64
CA SER A 221 14.04 -10.43 2.03
C SER A 221 14.70 -9.08 2.25
N LEU A 222 14.43 -8.43 3.39
CA LEU A 222 15.19 -7.23 3.78
C LEU A 222 16.68 -7.54 3.99
N GLU A 223 17.02 -8.81 4.21
CA GLU A 223 18.40 -9.28 4.35
C GLU A 223 19.20 -9.24 3.04
N GLU A 224 18.54 -9.07 1.89
CA GLU A 224 19.22 -8.90 0.60
C GLU A 224 19.92 -7.54 0.46
N SER A 225 19.57 -6.58 1.32
CA SER A 225 20.32 -5.34 1.49
C SER A 225 21.18 -5.43 2.75
N ILE A 226 22.47 -5.08 2.63
CA ILE A 226 23.43 -5.04 3.74
C ILE A 226 22.86 -4.23 4.93
N MET A 227 22.15 -3.14 4.63
CA MET A 227 21.57 -2.26 5.64
C MET A 227 20.11 -2.63 6.00
N GLY A 228 19.45 -3.50 5.25
CA GLY A 228 18.02 -3.80 5.46
C GLY A 228 17.73 -4.52 6.77
N GLN A 229 18.68 -5.33 7.27
CA GLN A 229 18.59 -5.97 8.59
C GLN A 229 18.55 -4.96 9.74
N THR A 230 19.12 -3.77 9.53
CA THR A 230 19.20 -2.76 10.60
C THR A 230 17.83 -2.27 11.04
N LEU A 231 16.83 -2.34 10.15
CA LEU A 231 15.43 -2.00 10.43
C LEU A 231 14.81 -2.80 11.57
N GLN A 232 15.39 -3.96 11.93
CA GLN A 232 14.89 -4.80 13.02
C GLN A 232 15.29 -4.28 14.41
N PHE A 233 16.40 -3.55 14.52
CA PHE A 233 16.97 -3.10 15.79
C PHE A 233 16.43 -1.74 16.22
N GLY A 234 16.25 -1.48 17.51
CA GLY A 234 15.87 -0.13 17.95
C GLY A 234 16.97 0.91 17.65
N GLY A 235 16.58 2.17 17.40
CA GLY A 235 17.54 3.27 17.23
C GLY A 235 18.24 3.35 15.86
N THR A 236 17.75 2.62 14.85
CA THR A 236 18.19 2.82 13.46
C THR A 236 17.84 4.23 13.00
N SER A 237 18.73 4.87 12.25
CA SER A 237 18.49 6.17 11.65
C SER A 237 17.57 6.16 10.42
N TYR A 238 17.19 4.98 9.90
CA TYR A 238 16.19 4.85 8.83
C TYR A 238 14.75 5.01 9.32
N ILE A 239 14.53 5.01 10.63
CA ILE A 239 13.24 5.23 11.25
C ILE A 239 13.39 6.49 12.09
N ALA A 240 12.57 7.49 11.79
CA ALA A 240 12.66 8.76 12.50
C ALA A 240 12.22 8.60 13.97
N SER A 241 12.51 9.61 14.79
CA SER A 241 12.15 9.63 16.21
C SER A 241 10.63 9.56 16.46
N ASP A 242 9.83 9.88 15.44
CA ASP A 242 8.38 9.72 15.39
C ASP A 242 7.93 8.25 15.16
N GLU A 243 8.88 7.30 15.11
CA GLU A 243 8.66 5.88 14.78
C GLU A 243 8.06 5.65 13.38
N VAL A 244 8.17 6.62 12.48
CA VAL A 244 7.66 6.52 11.11
C VAL A 244 8.76 6.00 10.19
N LEU A 245 8.46 4.91 9.48
CA LEU A 245 9.26 4.47 8.35
C LEU A 245 8.88 5.28 7.12
N ARG A 246 9.88 5.88 6.46
CA ARG A 246 9.70 6.56 5.17
C ARG A 246 10.36 5.77 4.07
N ALA A 247 9.57 5.37 3.09
CA ALA A 247 10.03 4.61 1.95
C ALA A 247 9.52 5.22 0.65
N ARG A 248 10.26 5.01 -0.43
CA ARG A 248 9.88 5.37 -1.79
C ARG A 248 9.90 4.13 -2.65
N LEU A 249 8.77 3.78 -3.24
CA LEU A 249 8.66 2.70 -4.21
C LEU A 249 8.68 3.29 -5.61
N GLU A 250 9.69 2.93 -6.38
CA GLU A 250 9.78 3.23 -7.81
C GLU A 250 9.40 2.00 -8.61
N THR A 251 8.47 2.13 -9.56
CA THR A 251 7.92 0.99 -10.30
C THR A 251 7.91 1.26 -11.80
N ARG A 252 8.46 0.31 -12.56
CA ARG A 252 8.40 0.30 -14.02
C ARG A 252 7.62 -0.92 -14.49
N LEU A 253 6.66 -0.69 -15.40
CA LEU A 253 5.86 -1.75 -16.00
C LEU A 253 6.49 -2.17 -17.32
N CYS A 254 7.50 -3.02 -17.25
CA CYS A 254 8.19 -3.52 -18.42
C CYS A 254 8.39 -5.04 -18.32
N LYS A 255 8.30 -5.69 -19.48
CA LYS A 255 8.77 -7.06 -19.64
C LYS A 255 10.29 -7.08 -19.39
N PRO A 256 10.83 -7.96 -18.53
CA PRO A 256 12.23 -8.33 -18.51
C PRO A 256 12.75 -8.52 -19.91
N GLY A 257 13.51 -7.53 -20.38
CA GLY A 257 14.32 -7.66 -21.56
C GLY A 257 15.46 -8.65 -21.28
N PRO A 258 16.09 -9.20 -22.33
CA PRO A 258 17.42 -9.78 -22.17
C PRO A 258 18.29 -8.69 -21.55
N GLU A 259 18.89 -8.97 -20.39
CA GLU A 259 19.76 -8.01 -19.73
C GLU A 259 20.83 -7.58 -20.74
N CYS A 260 20.85 -6.30 -21.14
CA CYS A 260 22.02 -5.74 -21.78
C CYS A 260 23.13 -5.85 -20.73
N VAL A 261 23.94 -6.89 -20.85
CA VAL A 261 25.24 -6.96 -20.22
C VAL A 261 26.02 -5.79 -20.80
N ILE A 262 26.20 -4.74 -19.99
CA ILE A 262 27.20 -3.72 -20.31
C ILE A 262 28.54 -4.43 -20.10
N MET A 263 29.14 -4.90 -21.20
CA MET A 263 30.54 -5.31 -21.24
C MET A 263 31.44 -4.08 -21.33
#